data_AF-A0A1S2DD55-F1
#
_entry.id   AF-A0A1S2DD55-F1
#
_cell.length_a   1.000
_cell.length_b   1.000
_cell.length_c   1.000
_cell.angle_alpha   90.00
_cell.angle_beta   90.00
_cell.angle_gamma   90.00
#
_symmetry.space_group_name_H-M   'P 1'
#
loop_
_entity.id
_entity.type
_entity.pdbx_description
1 polymer ?
#
loop_
_entity_poly.entity_id
_entity_poly.type
_entity_poly.pdbx_seq_one_letter_code
_entity_poly.pdbx_strand_id
1 'polypeptide(L)'
;LFSSPLAWSEEILQLLMVWATFLGASALVRRNEHVLIGLLNDRLPAAVAHWNTRIFNIGIVMLCAVAMLFWGLELLPFSRFRSTPMLQIPYYWIHVSIPISAVLMLYHSLVRLITNDRLIADERELAPPEATRDAVTAKE
;
A
#
# COMPACT_ATOMS: atom_id res chain seq x y z
N LEU A 1 25.26 25.11 33.03
CA LEU A 1 23.78 25.11 33.18
C LEU A 1 23.01 24.84 31.89
N PHE A 2 23.65 24.79 30.70
CA PHE A 2 23.02 24.40 29.42
C PHE A 2 23.69 23.15 28.82
N SER A 3 23.76 22.07 29.59
CA SER A 3 24.47 20.83 29.20
C SER A 3 23.58 19.60 29.35
N SER A 4 22.28 19.75 29.07
CA SER A 4 21.38 18.63 28.88
C SER A 4 20.97 18.67 27.41
N PRO A 5 21.37 17.68 26.60
CA PRO A 5 21.06 17.68 25.17
C PRO A 5 19.54 17.70 25.04
N LEU A 6 19.05 18.17 23.89
CA LEU A 6 17.62 18.22 23.59
C LEU A 6 17.00 16.80 23.45
N ALA A 7 17.19 15.92 24.43
CA ALA A 7 16.70 14.55 24.46
C ALA A 7 15.19 14.49 24.29
N TRP A 8 14.48 15.52 24.78
CA TRP A 8 13.05 15.67 24.57
C TRP A 8 12.71 15.97 23.10
N SER A 9 13.51 16.77 22.39
CA SER A 9 13.29 17.04 20.97
C SER A 9 13.69 15.84 20.11
N GLU A 10 14.70 15.08 20.54
CA GLU A 10 15.14 13.85 19.88
C GLU A 10 14.03 12.79 19.87
N GLU A 11 13.35 12.56 21.00
CA GLU A 11 12.20 11.65 21.07
C GLU A 11 11.05 12.10 20.15
N ILE A 12 10.78 13.41 20.09
CA ILE A 12 9.75 13.97 19.19
C ILE A 12 10.14 13.79 17.72
N LEU A 13 11.42 14.00 17.39
CA LEU A 13 11.92 13.83 16.03
C LEU A 13 11.78 12.37 15.58
N GLN A 14 12.09 11.42 16.45
CA GLN A 14 11.89 10.00 16.19
C GLN A 14 10.41 9.67 15.96
N LEU A 15 9.51 10.22 16.80
CA LEU A 15 8.07 10.04 16.62
C LEU A 15 7.60 10.58 15.26
N LEU A 16 7.99 11.80 14.91
CA LEU A 16 7.63 12.43 13.62
C LEU A 16 8.20 11.66 12.42
N MET A 17 9.44 11.18 12.52
CA MET A 17 10.08 10.36 11.50
C MET A 17 9.28 9.09 11.23
N VAL A 18 8.89 8.35 12.27
CA VAL A 18 8.10 7.13 12.13
C VAL A 18 6.76 7.42 11.46
N TRP A 19 6.05 8.46 11.92
CA TRP A 19 4.80 8.89 11.30
C TRP A 19 4.98 9.28 9.83
N ALA A 20 6.02 10.05 9.49
CA ALA A 20 6.32 10.46 8.13
C ALA A 20 6.66 9.27 7.23
N THR A 21 7.43 8.28 7.72
CA THR A 21 7.75 7.07 6.97
C THR A 21 6.50 6.27 6.63
N PHE A 22 5.63 6.03 7.62
CA PHE A 22 4.41 5.25 7.40
C PHE A 22 3.39 5.98 6.52
N LEU A 23 3.17 7.28 6.73
CA LEU A 23 2.30 8.07 5.85
C LEU A 23 2.88 8.19 4.43
N GLY A 24 4.20 8.35 4.33
CA GLY A 24 4.92 8.36 3.05
C GLY A 24 4.76 7.05 2.30
N ALA A 25 4.93 5.90 2.98
CA ALA A 25 4.71 4.59 2.39
C ALA A 25 3.30 4.45 1.79
N SER A 26 2.27 4.88 2.53
CA SER A 26 0.89 4.88 2.03
C SER A 26 0.69 5.80 0.82
N ALA A 27 1.37 6.95 0.79
CA ALA A 27 1.34 7.86 -0.35
C ALA A 27 2.07 7.27 -1.59
N LEU A 28 3.13 6.49 -1.39
CA LEU A 28 3.82 5.76 -2.48
C LEU A 28 2.91 4.68 -3.09
N VAL A 29 2.15 3.97 -2.26
CA VAL A 29 1.14 3.00 -2.73
C VAL A 29 0.15 3.68 -3.67
N ARG A 30 -0.29 4.90 -3.32
CA ARG A 30 -1.16 5.72 -4.18
C ARG A 30 -0.52 6.03 -5.55
N ARG A 31 0.80 6.23 -5.59
CA ARG A 31 1.54 6.58 -6.81
C ARG A 31 1.95 5.38 -7.69
N ASN A 32 1.64 4.15 -7.29
CA ASN A 32 1.96 2.94 -8.06
C ASN A 32 3.44 2.69 -8.30
N GLU A 33 4.32 3.23 -7.46
CA GLU A 33 5.76 2.92 -7.52
C GLU A 33 6.08 1.54 -6.91
N HIS A 34 5.12 0.61 -6.92
CA HIS A 34 5.37 -0.79 -6.60
C HIS A 34 6.08 -1.43 -7.79
N VAL A 35 7.41 -1.31 -7.73
CA VAL A 35 8.46 -1.96 -8.52
C VAL A 35 7.91 -2.75 -9.71
N LEU A 36 8.00 -2.11 -10.87
CA LEU A 36 7.84 -2.66 -12.21
C LEU A 36 8.16 -4.16 -12.25
N ILE A 37 7.12 -4.99 -12.25
CA ILE A 37 7.16 -6.37 -12.77
C ILE A 37 7.26 -6.37 -14.32
N GLY A 38 7.51 -5.19 -14.93
CA GLY A 38 7.67 -5.00 -16.36
C GLY A 38 8.67 -5.98 -16.99
N LEU A 39 9.71 -6.40 -16.25
CA LEU A 39 10.71 -7.35 -16.75
C LEU A 39 10.16 -8.77 -16.99
N LEU A 40 9.11 -9.18 -16.29
CA LEU A 40 8.47 -10.50 -16.46
C LEU A 40 7.33 -10.44 -17.49
N ASN A 41 6.82 -9.25 -17.77
CA ASN A 41 5.70 -8.99 -18.69
C ASN A 41 6.11 -9.13 -20.16
N ASP A 42 7.38 -8.88 -20.50
CA ASP A 42 7.92 -8.93 -21.87
C ASP A 42 7.90 -10.32 -22.53
N ARG A 43 7.63 -11.39 -21.77
CA ARG A 43 7.65 -12.78 -22.27
C ARG A 43 6.27 -13.43 -22.37
N LEU A 44 5.19 -12.75 -21.96
CA LEU A 44 3.83 -13.30 -21.96
C LEU A 44 2.88 -12.52 -22.90
N PRO A 45 1.82 -13.16 -23.42
CA PRO A 45 0.82 -12.47 -24.23
C PRO A 45 0.20 -11.29 -23.47
N ALA A 46 0.20 -10.11 -24.10
CA ALA A 46 -0.08 -8.80 -23.47
C ALA A 46 -1.37 -8.77 -22.63
N ALA A 47 -2.42 -9.49 -23.02
CA ALA A 47 -3.69 -9.53 -22.29
C ALA A 47 -3.61 -10.30 -20.95
N VAL A 48 -2.93 -11.46 -20.95
CA VAL A 48 -2.81 -12.33 -19.75
C VAL A 48 -1.81 -11.74 -18.76
N ALA A 49 -0.74 -11.18 -19.31
CA ALA A 49 0.38 -10.66 -18.55
C ALA A 49 0.03 -9.35 -17.81
N HIS A 50 -0.82 -8.51 -18.43
CA HIS A 50 -1.35 -7.30 -17.79
C HIS A 50 -2.33 -7.61 -16.66
N TRP A 51 -3.24 -8.58 -16.85
CA TRP A 51 -4.22 -8.97 -15.83
C TRP A 51 -3.56 -9.66 -14.63
N ASN A 52 -2.66 -10.60 -14.90
CA ASN A 52 -1.92 -11.34 -13.87
C ASN A 52 -1.03 -10.39 -13.05
N THR A 53 -0.29 -9.49 -13.70
CA THR A 53 0.58 -8.53 -13.01
C THR A 53 -0.23 -7.55 -12.16
N ARG A 54 -1.40 -7.11 -12.64
CA ARG A 54 -2.28 -6.19 -11.89
C ARG A 54 -2.83 -6.82 -10.62
N ILE A 55 -3.39 -8.03 -10.73
CA ILE A 55 -3.95 -8.76 -9.58
C ILE A 55 -2.87 -9.10 -8.58
N PHE A 56 -1.70 -9.54 -9.07
CA PHE A 56 -0.60 -9.89 -8.19
C PHE A 56 -0.07 -8.66 -7.44
N ASN A 57 0.08 -7.51 -8.12
CA ASN A 57 0.60 -6.30 -7.50
C ASN A 57 -0.41 -5.67 -6.52
N ILE A 58 -1.69 -5.56 -6.90
CA ILE A 58 -2.75 -5.08 -5.99
C ILE A 58 -2.97 -6.05 -4.82
N GLY A 59 -2.95 -7.36 -5.11
CA GLY A 59 -3.12 -8.42 -4.12
C GLY A 59 -2.00 -8.44 -3.09
N ILE A 60 -0.75 -8.28 -3.51
CA ILE A 60 0.40 -8.17 -2.59
C ILE A 60 0.28 -6.94 -1.70
N VAL A 61 -0.09 -5.78 -2.27
CA VAL A 61 -0.26 -4.56 -1.49
C VAL A 61 -1.38 -4.70 -0.46
N MET A 62 -2.51 -5.28 -0.86
CA MET A 62 -3.62 -5.60 0.05
C MET A 62 -3.19 -6.56 1.15
N LEU A 63 -2.50 -7.65 0.79
CA LEU A 63 -2.00 -8.63 1.74
C LEU A 63 -1.04 -8.00 2.76
N CYS A 64 -0.08 -7.22 2.29
CA CYS A 64 0.85 -6.47 3.15
C CYS A 64 0.11 -5.50 4.07
N ALA A 65 -0.88 -4.76 3.55
CA ALA A 65 -1.64 -3.82 4.35
C ALA A 65 -2.48 -4.53 5.44
N VAL A 66 -3.11 -5.66 5.13
CA VAL A 66 -3.82 -6.48 6.13
C VAL A 66 -2.86 -7.04 7.18
N ALA A 67 -1.70 -7.57 6.76
CA ALA A 67 -0.69 -8.07 7.69
C ALA A 67 -0.16 -6.98 8.62
N MET A 68 0.11 -5.78 8.08
CA MET A 68 0.51 -4.60 8.86
C MET A 68 -0.58 -4.18 9.84
N LEU A 69 -1.86 -4.25 9.44
CA LEU A 69 -2.97 -3.93 10.32
C LEU A 69 -3.08 -4.95 11.47
N PHE A 70 -3.00 -6.24 11.17
CA PHE A 70 -3.11 -7.31 12.16
C PHE A 70 -1.98 -7.26 13.19
N TRP A 71 -0.73 -7.30 12.73
CA TRP A 71 0.42 -7.20 13.64
C TRP A 71 0.54 -5.83 14.31
N GLY A 72 0.15 -4.76 13.62
CA GLY A 72 0.14 -3.41 14.19
C GLY A 72 -0.83 -3.31 15.37
N LEU A 73 -2.04 -3.85 15.24
CA LEU A 73 -3.03 -3.90 16.32
C LEU A 73 -2.60 -4.80 17.48
N GLU A 74 -1.95 -5.93 17.17
CA GLU A 74 -1.44 -6.86 18.19
C GLU A 74 -0.29 -6.25 19.00
N LEU A 75 0.50 -5.32 18.43
CA LEU A 75 1.58 -4.63 19.13
C LEU A 75 1.08 -3.54 20.10
N LEU A 76 -0.06 -2.92 19.85
CA LEU A 76 -0.62 -1.83 20.67
C LEU A 76 -0.73 -2.13 22.17
N PRO A 77 -1.27 -3.30 22.61
CA PRO A 77 -1.36 -3.62 24.03
C PRO A 77 0.03 -3.78 24.69
N PHE A 78 1.01 -4.33 23.99
CA PHE A 78 2.38 -4.47 24.50
C PHE A 78 3.09 -3.12 24.63
N SER A 79 2.85 -2.20 23.70
CA SER A 79 3.42 -0.84 23.75
C SER A 79 2.85 0.03 24.88
N ARG A 80 1.72 -0.34 25.49
CA ARG A 80 1.13 0.42 26.61
C ARG A 80 1.94 0.27 27.91
N PHE A 81 2.68 -0.82 28.05
CA PHE A 81 3.50 -1.11 29.23
C PHE A 81 4.92 -0.52 29.15
N ARG A 82 5.26 0.15 28.05
CA ARG A 82 6.57 0.76 27.79
C ARG A 82 6.36 2.25 27.54
N SER A 83 6.94 3.08 28.39
CA SER A 83 6.97 4.54 28.22
C SER A 83 8.36 4.99 27.81
N THR A 84 8.46 6.09 27.06
CA THR A 84 9.75 6.72 26.78
C THR A 84 10.41 7.25 28.06
N PRO A 85 11.75 7.13 28.17
CA PRO A 85 12.47 7.47 29.39
C PRO A 85 12.39 8.96 29.74
N MET A 86 12.34 9.87 28.75
CA MET A 86 12.35 11.32 29.01
C MET A 86 10.94 11.93 29.04
N LEU A 87 10.11 11.75 28.00
CA LEU A 87 8.77 12.36 27.99
C LEU A 87 7.70 11.56 28.73
N GLN A 88 7.99 10.32 29.15
CA GLN A 88 7.01 9.40 29.75
C GLN A 88 5.78 9.16 28.84
N ILE A 89 5.94 9.36 27.53
CA ILE A 89 4.87 9.11 26.56
C ILE A 89 4.81 7.62 26.30
N PRO A 90 3.62 7.00 26.34
CA PRO A 90 3.49 5.60 26.00
C PRO A 90 3.81 5.40 24.51
N TYR A 91 4.64 4.38 24.21
CA TYR A 91 5.00 3.99 22.83
C TYR A 91 3.78 3.68 21.94
N TYR A 92 2.61 3.53 22.56
CA TYR A 92 1.30 3.50 21.92
C TYR A 92 1.16 4.54 20.79
N TRP A 93 1.53 5.81 21.01
CA TRP A 93 1.37 6.87 19.99
C TRP A 93 2.24 6.67 18.74
N ILE A 94 3.38 6.01 18.89
CA ILE A 94 4.26 5.66 17.77
C ILE A 94 3.67 4.46 17.04
N HIS A 95 3.23 3.43 17.76
CA HIS A 95 2.71 2.21 17.14
C HIS A 95 1.35 2.38 16.48
N VAL A 96 0.55 3.36 16.89
CA VAL A 96 -0.72 3.73 16.24
C VAL A 96 -0.52 4.24 14.81
N SER A 97 0.66 4.74 14.43
CA SER A 97 0.90 5.14 13.04
C SER A 97 0.85 3.96 12.06
N ILE A 98 1.17 2.74 12.55
CA ILE A 98 1.18 1.50 11.75
C ILE A 98 -0.23 1.14 11.27
N PRO A 99 -1.24 0.91 12.15
CA PRO A 99 -2.59 0.60 11.71
C PRO A 99 -3.22 1.75 10.93
N ILE A 100 -2.91 3.02 11.25
CA ILE A 100 -3.41 4.17 10.47
C ILE A 100 -2.90 4.10 9.04
N SER A 101 -1.60 3.89 8.83
CA SER A 101 -1.04 3.78 7.49
C SER A 101 -1.59 2.56 6.73
N ALA A 102 -1.73 1.43 7.41
CA ALA A 102 -2.33 0.22 6.85
C ALA A 102 -3.77 0.46 6.36
N VAL A 103 -4.59 1.19 7.14
CA VAL A 103 -5.95 1.57 6.73
C VAL A 103 -5.92 2.48 5.50
N LEU A 104 -5.02 3.47 5.44
CA LEU A 104 -4.90 4.31 4.24
C LEU A 104 -4.43 3.50 3.01
N MET A 105 -3.50 2.56 3.19
CA MET A 105 -3.04 1.67 2.11
C MET A 105 -4.19 0.80 1.58
N LEU A 106 -5.01 0.26 2.48
CA LEU A 106 -6.23 -0.49 2.12
C LEU A 106 -7.22 0.39 1.36
N TYR A 107 -7.46 1.61 1.85
CA TYR A 107 -8.34 2.57 1.19
C TYR A 107 -7.88 2.89 -0.23
N HIS A 108 -6.60 3.25 -0.41
CA HIS A 108 -6.05 3.52 -1.74
C HIS A 108 -6.13 2.29 -2.67
N SER A 109 -5.88 1.10 -2.14
CA SER A 109 -5.97 -0.15 -2.90
C SER A 109 -7.41 -0.44 -3.35
N LEU A 110 -8.39 -0.24 -2.47
CA LEU A 110 -9.82 -0.41 -2.78
C LEU A 110 -10.32 0.61 -3.81
N VAL A 111 -9.99 1.89 -3.64
CA VAL A 111 -10.37 2.95 -4.59
C VAL A 111 -9.81 2.63 -5.98
N ARG A 112 -8.59 2.11 -6.05
CA ARG A 112 -7.98 1.71 -7.31
C ARG A 112 -8.71 0.54 -7.96
N LEU A 113 -9.08 -0.47 -7.19
CA LEU A 113 -9.84 -1.62 -7.71
C LEU A 113 -11.13 -1.13 -8.39
N ILE A 114 -11.91 -0.31 -7.68
CA ILE A 114 -13.20 0.21 -8.14
C ILE A 114 -13.04 1.15 -9.36
N THR A 115 -12.05 2.04 -9.36
CA THR A 115 -11.86 3.02 -10.44
C THR A 115 -11.41 2.34 -11.74
N ASN A 116 -10.55 1.33 -11.63
CA ASN A 116 -9.98 0.65 -12.77
C ASN A 116 -10.98 -0.31 -13.43
N ASP A 117 -11.89 -0.90 -12.65
CA ASP A 117 -13.00 -1.71 -13.19
C ASP A 117 -13.95 -0.87 -14.07
N ARG A 118 -14.16 0.41 -13.74
CA ARG A 118 -15.00 1.32 -14.54
C ARG A 118 -14.37 1.66 -15.89
N LEU A 119 -13.05 1.85 -15.94
CA LEU A 119 -12.33 2.13 -17.19
C LEU A 119 -12.31 0.93 -18.14
N ILE A 120 -12.15 -0.29 -17.61
CA ILE A 120 -12.19 -1.52 -18.42
C ILE A 120 -13.62 -1.83 -18.89
N ALA A 121 -14.63 -1.56 -18.06
CA ALA A 121 -16.03 -1.70 -18.47
C ALA A 121 -16.37 -0.77 -19.63
N ASP A 122 -15.89 0.48 -19.58
CA ASP A 122 -16.08 1.49 -20.63
C ASP A 122 -15.37 1.08 -21.95
N GLU A 123 -14.12 0.63 -21.89
CA GLU A 123 -13.39 0.10 -23.07
C GLU A 123 -14.09 -1.12 -23.71
N ARG A 124 -14.72 -1.97 -22.90
CA ARG A 124 -15.43 -3.17 -23.37
C ARG A 124 -16.79 -2.83 -23.98
N GLU A 125 -17.40 -1.72 -23.58
CA GLU A 125 -18.67 -1.20 -24.12
C GLU A 125 -18.45 -0.40 -25.42
N LEU A 126 -17.29 0.25 -25.57
CA LEU A 126 -16.87 0.93 -26.79
C LEU A 126 -16.19 0.01 -27.83
N ALA A 127 -15.81 -1.21 -27.48
CA ALA A 127 -15.22 -2.17 -28.41
C ALA A 127 -16.27 -2.66 -29.44
N PRO A 128 -16.10 -2.43 -30.75
CA PRO A 128 -17.06 -2.88 -31.75
C PRO A 128 -17.17 -4.41 -31.75
N PRO A 129 -18.38 -4.98 -31.97
CA PRO A 129 -18.65 -6.42 -31.89
C PRO A 129 -17.87 -7.32 -32.88
N GLU A 130 -17.05 -6.74 -33.76
CA GLU A 130 -16.31 -7.47 -34.80
C GLU A 130 -15.01 -8.13 -34.28
N ALA A 131 -14.37 -7.61 -33.23
CA ALA A 131 -13.09 -8.14 -32.73
C ALA A 131 -13.18 -9.54 -32.10
N THR A 132 -14.39 -9.99 -31.75
CA THR A 132 -14.61 -11.35 -31.23
C THR A 132 -14.80 -12.37 -32.37
N ARG A 133 -15.16 -11.94 -33.58
CA ARG A 133 -15.37 -12.84 -34.73
C ARG A 133 -14.05 -13.27 -35.37
N ASP A 134 -13.10 -12.36 -35.52
CA ASP A 134 -11.84 -12.65 -36.24
C ASP A 134 -10.85 -13.51 -35.44
N ALA A 135 -10.93 -13.48 -34.10
CA ALA A 135 -10.12 -14.35 -33.25
C ALA A 135 -10.56 -15.82 -33.27
N VAL A 136 -11.81 -16.10 -33.69
CA VAL A 136 -12.35 -17.47 -33.79
C VAL A 136 -12.10 -18.05 -35.18
N THR A 137 -12.21 -17.26 -36.26
CA THR A 137 -11.92 -17.70 -37.63
C THR A 137 -10.44 -17.81 -37.96
N ALA A 138 -9.53 -17.13 -37.25
CA ALA A 138 -8.09 -17.29 -37.44
C ALA A 138 -7.51 -18.59 -36.82
N LYS A 139 -8.36 -19.41 -36.19
CA LYS A 139 -7.99 -20.65 -35.50
C LYS A 139 -8.52 -21.93 -36.18
N GLU A 140 -9.17 -21.81 -37.33
CA GLU A 140 -9.50 -22.91 -38.25
C GLU A 140 -8.66 -22.80 -39.52
#